data_AF-A0A533ZDS6-F1
#
_entry.id   AF-A0A533ZDS6-F1
#
_cell.length_a   1.000
_cell.length_b   1.000
_cell.length_c   1.000
_cell.angle_alpha   90.00
_cell.angle_beta   90.00
_cell.angle_gamma   90.00
#
_symmetry.space_group_name_H-M   'P 1'
#
loop_
_entity.id
_entity.type
_entity.pdbx_description
1 polymer ?
#
loop_
_entity_poly.entity_id
_entity_poly.type
_entity_poly.pdbx_seq_one_letter_code
_entity_poly.pdbx_strand_id
1 'polypeptide(L)' 'MNILGVSFDYHDAAAVLLSDGRIIAAAQEERFTRKKHDVSLPARSIEFCLRQA' A
#
# COMPACT_ATOMS: atom_id res chain seq x y z
N MET A 1 2.69 7.02 -16.79
CA MET A 1 1.35 6.64 -16.28
C MET A 1 1.54 6.10 -14.87
N ASN A 2 0.85 6.70 -13.89
CA ASN A 2 0.97 6.30 -12.49
C ASN A 2 -0.28 5.54 -12.05
N ILE A 3 -0.11 4.39 -11.41
CA ILE A 3 -1.20 3.55 -10.91
C ILE A 3 -0.96 3.30 -9.42
N LEU A 4 -1.94 3.65 -8.60
CA LEU A 4 -1.96 3.28 -7.18
C LEU A 4 -2.86 2.05 -7.00
N GLY A 5 -2.26 0.90 -6.75
CA GLY A 5 -2.97 -0.32 -6.39
C GLY A 5 -3.22 -0.36 -4.89
N VAL A 6 -4.44 -0.73 -4.48
CA VAL A 6 -4.84 -0.86 -3.08
C VAL A 6 -5.53 -2.21 -2.85
N SER A 7 -5.28 -2.82 -1.70
CA SER A 7 -5.92 -4.04 -1.23
C SER A 7 -6.34 -3.84 0.23
N PHE A 8 -7.58 -4.18 0.58
CA PHE A 8 -8.14 -4.16 1.94
C PHE A 8 -9.49 -4.90 2.00
N ASP A 9 -10.12 -5.00 3.17
CA ASP A 9 -11.43 -5.62 3.46
C ASP A 9 -11.53 -7.16 3.33
N TYR A 10 -10.43 -7.88 3.03
CA TYR A 10 -10.46 -9.36 2.98
C TYR A 10 -9.22 -10.03 3.56
N HIS A 11 -8.03 -9.55 3.17
CA HIS A 11 -6.73 -10.01 3.64
C HIS A 11 -5.90 -8.85 4.16
N ASP A 12 -4.60 -9.05 4.31
CA ASP A 12 -3.62 -8.00 4.62
C ASP A 12 -3.81 -6.79 3.71
N ALA A 13 -4.10 -5.66 4.34
CA ALA A 13 -4.22 -4.39 3.67
C ALA A 13 -2.84 -3.92 3.20
N ALA A 14 -2.78 -3.37 2.00
CA ALA A 14 -1.53 -2.97 1.36
C ALA A 14 -1.77 -1.92 0.26
N ALA A 15 -0.69 -1.25 -0.15
CA ALA A 15 -0.68 -0.38 -1.31
C ALA A 15 0.59 -0.58 -2.15
N VAL A 16 0.48 -0.31 -3.45
CA VAL A 16 1.59 -0.31 -4.42
C VAL A 16 1.48 0.88 -5.35
N LEU A 17 2.60 1.55 -5.62
CA LEU A 17 2.73 2.55 -6.68
C LEU A 17 3.49 1.97 -7.86
N LEU A 18 2.85 1.96 -9.02
CA LEU A 18 3.47 1.66 -10.31
C LEU A 18 3.66 2.96 -11.11
N SER A 19 4.82 3.10 -11.76
CA SER A 19 5.09 4.15 -12.75
C SER A 19 5.66 3.50 -14.00
N ASP A 20 4.99 3.70 -15.13
CA ASP A 20 5.38 3.18 -16.45
C ASP A 20 5.72 1.67 -16.44
N GLY A 21 4.88 0.89 -15.77
CA GLY A 21 5.02 -0.57 -15.65
C GLY A 21 6.06 -1.04 -14.64
N ARG A 22 6.69 -0.13 -13.88
CA ARG A 22 7.66 -0.46 -12.82
C ARG A 22 7.09 -0.21 -11.43
N ILE A 23 7.39 -1.09 -10.49
CA ILE A 23 7.09 -0.89 -9.07
C ILE A 23 8.04 0.16 -8.50
N ILE A 24 7.47 1.27 -8.03
CA ILE A 24 8.20 2.34 -7.34
C ILE A 24 8.23 2.08 -5.84
N ALA A 25 7.07 1.74 -5.27
CA ALA A 25 6.94 1.43 -3.85
C ALA A 25 5.83 0.41 -3.63
N ALA A 26 5.98 -0.43 -2.61
CA ALA A 26 4.95 -1.36 -2.14
C ALA A 26 5.08 -1.52 -0.62
N ALA A 27 3.97 -1.49 0.11
CA ALA A 27 3.97 -1.67 1.55
C ALA A 27 2.70 -2.34 2.06
N GLN A 28 2.86 -3.13 3.13
CA GLN A 28 1.76 -3.74 3.88
C GLN A 28 1.42 -2.88 5.11
N GLU A 29 0.13 -2.69 5.36
CA GLU A 29 -0.38 -1.81 6.41
C GLU A 29 0.02 -2.27 7.80
N GLU A 30 0.08 -3.59 8.02
CA GLU A 30 0.50 -4.19 9.30
C GLU A 30 1.90 -3.77 9.75
N ARG A 31 2.79 -3.39 8.82
CA ARG A 31 4.13 -2.89 9.14
C ARG A 31 4.06 -1.56 9.87
N PHE A 32 3.07 -0.73 9.54
CA PHE A 32 2.84 0.58 10.15
C PHE A 32 1.87 0.52 11.32
N THR A 33 0.80 -0.27 11.24
CA THR A 33 -0.22 -0.35 12.31
C THR A 33 0.19 -1.26 13.44
N ARG A 34 1.14 -2.16 13.20
CA ARG A 34 1.58 -3.21 14.13
C ARG A 34 0.43 -4.15 14.52
N LYS A 35 -0.66 -4.15 13.75
CA LYS A 35 -1.76 -5.12 13.83
C LYS A 35 -1.51 -6.16 12.76
N LYS A 36 -1.25 -7.39 13.16
CA LYS A 36 -1.00 -8.49 12.22
C LYS A 36 -2.25 -8.74 11.37
N HIS A 37 -2.07 -8.87 10.06
CA HIS A 37 -3.16 -9.03 9.09
C HIS A 37 -4.21 -7.91 9.18
N ASP A 38 -3.77 -6.66 9.32
CA ASP A 38 -4.67 -5.52 9.33
C ASP A 38 -5.45 -5.48 8.01
N VAL A 39 -6.78 -5.57 8.08
CA VAL A 39 -7.67 -5.55 6.91
C VAL A 39 -8.26 -4.16 6.64
N SER A 40 -7.96 -3.19 7.49
CA SER A 40 -8.51 -1.82 7.40
C SER A 40 -8.01 -1.11 6.15
N LEU A 41 -8.61 0.05 5.82
CA LEU A 41 -8.10 0.92 4.75
C LEU A 41 -6.58 1.16 4.92
N PRO A 42 -5.74 0.93 3.88
CA PRO A 42 -4.28 0.95 4.00
C PRO A 42 -3.73 2.38 3.92
N ALA A 43 -4.20 3.25 4.81
CA ALA A 43 -3.93 4.69 4.76
C ALA A 43 -2.43 5.00 4.87
N ARG A 44 -1.70 4.29 5.75
CA ARG A 44 -0.26 4.53 5.94
C ARG A 44 0.56 3.96 4.79
N SER A 45 0.13 2.84 4.20
CA SER A 45 0.78 2.26 3.02
C SER A 45 0.57 3.13 1.79
N ILE A 46 -0.62 3.70 1.60
CA ILE A 46 -0.90 4.68 0.54
C ILE A 46 -0.01 5.90 0.71
N GLU A 47 0.03 6.49 1.90
CA GLU A 47 0.88 7.65 2.19
C GLU A 47 2.34 7.34 1.93
N PHE A 48 2.84 6.19 2.39
CA PHE A 48 4.19 5.74 2.13
C PHE A 48 4.49 5.67 0.63
N CYS A 49 3.63 5.03 -0.15
CA CYS A 49 3.83 4.87 -1.59
C CYS A 49 3.84 6.22 -2.32
N LEU A 50 2.93 7.13 -1.97
CA LEU A 50 2.85 8.46 -2.58
C LEU A 50 4.06 9.34 -2.25
N ARG A 51 4.72 9.13 -1.10
CA ARG A 51 5.97 9.81 -0.74
C ARG A 51 7.19 9.35 -1.56
N GLN A 52 7.11 8.21 -2.26
CA GLN A 52 8.18 7.69 -3.10
C GLN A 52 8.04 8.07 -4.58
N ALA A 53 6.98 8.81 -4.94
CA ALA A 53 6.66 9.21 -6.30
C ALA A 53 7.54 10.34 -6.83
#